data_AF-A0AAW1AMQ2-F1
#
_entry.id   AF-A0AAW1AMQ2-F1
#
_cell.length_a   1.000
_cell.length_b   1.000
_cell.length_c   1.000
_cell.angle_alpha   90.00
_cell.angle_beta   90.00
_cell.angle_gamma   90.00
#
_symmetry.space_group_name_H-M   'P 1'
#
loop_
_entity.id
_entity.type
_entity.pdbx_description
1 polymer ?
#
loop_
_entity_poly.entity_id
_entity_poly.type
_entity_poly.pdbx_seq_one_letter_code
_entity_poly.pdbx_strand_id
1 'polypeptide(L)'
;MGLPKLTFSSSSFSLRREGYTVQVNVNDYLDIYCPHYNTSVPEGRMEQYILYMVSLEGYQACDISLGSKRWECNRPRAPHSPIKFSEKFQRYSAFSLGYEFHAGQEYYYISTPMHNHRRSCLRMKVFVCCRSPPFSGDRAISTLPPFTIGPEVKIEDLDHFNPEMPKLEKSISGTSPKWEQLPLALAVAFFLMILLAS
;
A
#
# COMPACT_ATOMS: atom_id res chain seq x y z
N MET A 1 14.50 10.18 11.02
CA MET A 1 15.25 9.01 10.49
C MET A 1 14.63 8.60 9.18
N GLY A 2 15.43 8.34 8.14
CA GLY A 2 14.91 7.99 6.81
C GLY A 2 14.27 6.61 6.80
N LEU A 3 13.26 6.41 5.94
CA LEU A 3 12.67 5.10 5.68
C LEU A 3 13.76 4.13 5.18
N PRO A 4 13.74 2.85 5.60
CA PRO A 4 14.59 1.83 4.98
C PRO A 4 14.29 1.75 3.48
N LYS A 5 15.34 1.85 2.68
CA LYS A 5 15.30 1.82 1.21
C LYS A 5 16.20 0.70 0.73
N LEU A 6 15.71 -0.13 -0.17
CA LEU A 6 16.51 -1.18 -0.80
C LEU A 6 16.20 -1.28 -2.29
N THR A 7 17.21 -1.66 -3.07
CA THR A 7 17.03 -1.99 -4.49
C THR A 7 17.06 -3.49 -4.63
N PHE A 8 16.03 -4.08 -5.25
CA PHE A 8 15.98 -5.52 -5.43
C PHE A 8 16.66 -5.88 -6.75
N SER A 9 17.97 -6.12 -6.75
CA SER A 9 18.71 -6.45 -7.97
C SER A 9 19.53 -7.71 -7.81
N SER A 10 19.72 -8.46 -8.90
CA SER A 10 20.65 -9.58 -8.91
C SER A 10 22.11 -9.10 -8.76
N SER A 11 22.42 -7.84 -9.03
CA SER A 11 23.73 -7.28 -8.66
C SER A 11 23.96 -7.24 -7.15
N SER A 12 22.91 -7.25 -6.34
CA SER A 12 22.99 -7.23 -4.87
C SER A 12 23.29 -8.63 -4.32
N PHE A 13 24.55 -8.86 -3.97
CA PHE A 13 25.00 -10.13 -3.42
C PHE A 13 24.22 -10.60 -2.17
N SER A 14 23.84 -9.67 -1.29
CA SER A 14 23.08 -9.98 -0.09
C SER A 14 21.73 -10.62 -0.38
N LEU A 15 21.08 -10.25 -1.49
CA LEU A 15 19.77 -10.79 -1.89
C LEU A 15 19.87 -12.17 -2.55
N ARG A 16 21.04 -12.55 -3.06
CA ARG A 16 21.26 -13.89 -3.65
C ARG A 16 21.44 -14.98 -2.61
N ARG A 17 21.86 -14.60 -1.40
CA ARG A 17 22.09 -15.52 -0.28
C ARG A 17 20.96 -15.40 0.74
N GLU A 18 20.84 -16.42 1.58
CA GLU A 18 19.99 -16.33 2.76
C GLU A 18 20.59 -15.35 3.77
N GLY A 19 19.72 -14.69 4.54
CA GLY A 19 20.13 -13.89 5.70
C GLY A 19 20.05 -12.37 5.53
N TYR A 20 19.78 -11.84 4.33
CA TYR A 20 19.51 -10.39 4.22
C TYR A 20 18.21 -10.04 4.94
N THR A 21 18.36 -9.28 6.03
CA THR A 21 17.28 -8.94 6.94
C THR A 21 17.15 -7.44 7.07
N VAL A 22 15.92 -6.93 6.95
CA VAL A 22 15.57 -5.53 7.18
C VAL A 22 14.73 -5.46 8.45
N GLN A 23 15.10 -4.57 9.36
CA GLN A 23 14.29 -4.31 10.55
C GLN A 23 13.43 -3.07 10.31
N VAL A 24 12.14 -3.18 10.65
CA VAL A 24 11.15 -2.09 10.57
C VAL A 24 10.33 -2.04 11.85
N ASN A 25 9.71 -0.91 12.15
CA ASN A 25 8.73 -0.81 13.22
C ASN A 25 7.30 -0.88 12.67
N VAL A 26 6.34 -1.08 13.57
CA VAL A 26 4.92 -1.01 13.21
C VAL A 26 4.57 0.41 12.75
N ASN A 27 3.92 0.51 11.59
CA ASN A 27 3.57 1.72 10.84
C ASN A 27 4.71 2.37 10.05
N ASP A 28 5.91 1.79 10.06
CA ASP A 28 6.96 2.22 9.14
C ASP A 28 6.65 1.79 7.70
N TYR A 29 7.35 2.41 6.75
CA TYR A 29 7.32 2.01 5.34
C TYR A 29 8.66 1.39 4.94
N LEU A 30 8.60 0.44 4.02
CA LEU A 30 9.77 -0.06 3.29
C LEU A 30 9.62 0.28 1.82
N ASP A 31 10.55 1.08 1.31
CA ASP A 31 10.62 1.42 -0.10
C ASP A 31 11.53 0.42 -0.84
N ILE A 32 10.94 -0.39 -1.71
CA ILE A 32 11.61 -1.37 -2.56
C ILE A 32 11.69 -0.81 -3.97
N TYR A 33 12.91 -0.59 -4.48
CA TYR A 33 13.15 -0.07 -5.81
C TYR A 33 13.39 -1.19 -6.83
N CYS A 34 12.76 -1.05 -7.99
CA CYS A 34 13.03 -1.87 -9.17
C CYS A 34 14.38 -1.49 -9.81
N PRO A 35 15.13 -2.44 -10.40
CA PRO A 35 16.24 -2.18 -11.29
C PRO A 35 15.83 -1.20 -12.38
N HIS A 36 16.66 -0.19 -12.54
CA HIS A 36 16.48 0.84 -13.55
C HIS A 36 17.72 0.84 -14.44
N TYR A 37 17.48 0.86 -15.74
CA TYR A 37 18.52 0.83 -16.75
C TYR A 37 18.32 2.01 -17.71
N ASN A 38 19.43 2.56 -18.17
CA ASN A 38 19.44 3.55 -19.24
C ASN A 38 19.12 2.89 -20.59
N THR A 39 19.01 3.71 -21.63
CA THR A 39 18.71 3.26 -23.00
C THR A 39 19.83 2.46 -23.67
N SER A 40 21.07 2.52 -23.15
CA SER A 40 22.21 1.82 -23.75
C SER A 40 22.25 0.33 -23.44
N VAL A 41 21.55 -0.13 -22.39
CA VAL A 41 21.47 -1.56 -22.06
C VAL A 41 20.46 -2.25 -23.01
N PRO A 42 20.80 -3.41 -23.61
CA PRO A 42 19.84 -4.20 -24.40
C PRO A 42 18.75 -4.83 -23.52
N GLU A 43 17.53 -4.94 -24.05
CA GLU A 43 16.36 -5.44 -23.31
C GLU A 43 16.58 -6.84 -22.70
N GLY A 44 17.22 -7.76 -23.42
CA GLY A 44 17.52 -9.11 -22.93
C GLY A 44 18.49 -9.18 -21.74
N ARG A 45 19.17 -8.08 -21.41
CA ARG A 45 20.05 -7.96 -20.23
C ARG A 45 19.39 -7.23 -19.07
N MET A 46 18.23 -6.62 -19.28
CA MET A 46 17.51 -5.92 -18.23
C MET A 46 16.81 -6.89 -17.30
N GLU A 47 16.96 -6.66 -16.01
CA GLU A 47 16.29 -7.45 -15.00
C GLU A 47 14.83 -7.01 -14.87
N GLN A 48 13.94 -7.98 -15.01
CA GLN A 48 12.52 -7.86 -14.70
C GLN A 48 12.12 -9.02 -13.80
N TYR A 49 11.37 -8.74 -12.74
CA TYR A 49 10.95 -9.76 -11.78
C TYR A 49 9.60 -9.42 -11.17
N ILE A 50 9.00 -10.45 -10.57
CA ILE A 50 7.78 -10.35 -9.78
C ILE A 50 8.17 -10.58 -8.33
N LEU A 51 7.70 -9.71 -7.44
CA LEU A 51 7.93 -9.78 -5.99
C LEU A 51 6.75 -10.49 -5.33
N TYR A 52 7.06 -11.47 -4.49
CA TYR A 52 6.10 -12.26 -3.72
C TYR A 52 6.37 -12.12 -2.24
N MET A 53 5.30 -12.19 -1.45
CA MET A 53 5.38 -12.40 -0.01
C MET A 53 4.96 -13.84 0.26
N VAL A 54 5.85 -14.61 0.87
CA VAL A 54 5.75 -16.07 1.01
C VAL A 54 5.88 -16.50 2.48
N SER A 55 5.50 -17.75 2.76
CA SER A 55 5.81 -18.41 4.02
C SER A 55 7.32 -18.62 4.20
N LEU A 56 7.74 -19.01 5.40
CA LEU A 56 9.14 -19.41 5.67
C LEU A 56 9.59 -20.57 4.78
N GLU A 57 8.72 -21.55 4.55
CA GLU A 57 9.00 -22.68 3.65
C GLU A 57 9.19 -22.21 2.21
N GLY A 58 8.31 -21.32 1.71
CA GLY A 58 8.44 -20.72 0.39
C GLY A 58 9.72 -19.89 0.24
N TYR A 59 10.17 -19.22 1.30
CA TYR A 59 11.45 -18.49 1.32
C TYR A 59 12.68 -19.39 1.21
N GLN A 60 12.66 -20.54 1.89
CA GLN A 60 13.75 -21.51 1.87
C GLN A 60 13.82 -22.23 0.51
N ALA A 61 12.66 -22.62 -0.02
CA ALA A 61 12.55 -23.35 -1.28
C ALA A 61 12.51 -22.45 -2.54
N CYS A 62 12.43 -21.13 -2.38
CA CYS A 62 12.11 -20.19 -3.47
C CYS A 62 10.77 -20.52 -4.18
N ASP A 63 9.78 -21.02 -3.43
CA ASP A 63 8.48 -21.45 -3.97
C ASP A 63 7.44 -20.32 -3.89
N ILE A 64 6.99 -19.85 -5.06
CA ILE A 64 5.99 -18.79 -5.18
C ILE A 64 4.56 -19.25 -4.91
N SER A 65 4.30 -20.57 -4.89
CA SER A 65 2.96 -21.11 -4.63
C SER A 65 2.53 -20.97 -3.17
N LEU A 66 3.51 -20.82 -2.27
CA LEU A 66 3.33 -20.65 -0.82
C LEU A 66 3.20 -19.17 -0.41
N GLY A 67 2.68 -18.33 -1.30
CA GLY A 67 2.55 -16.90 -1.07
C GLY A 67 1.67 -16.20 -2.09
N SER A 68 1.74 -14.87 -2.09
CA SER A 68 1.01 -14.05 -3.07
C SER A 68 1.91 -13.01 -3.70
N LYS A 69 1.52 -12.62 -4.93
CA LYS A 69 2.16 -11.55 -5.67
C LYS A 69 1.92 -10.21 -4.97
N ARG A 70 3.00 -9.46 -4.72
CA ARG A 70 2.95 -8.10 -4.14
C ARG A 70 3.22 -7.01 -5.16
N TRP A 71 4.15 -7.23 -6.09
CA TRP A 71 4.54 -6.21 -7.06
C TRP A 71 5.17 -6.80 -8.31
N GLU A 72 5.16 -6.03 -9.41
CA GLU A 72 5.82 -6.39 -10.67
C GLU A 72 6.79 -5.29 -11.09
N CYS A 73 8.06 -5.66 -11.26
CA CYS A 73 9.09 -4.79 -11.83
C CYS A 73 9.25 -5.08 -13.32
N ASN A 74 8.28 -4.62 -14.11
CA ASN A 74 8.16 -4.88 -15.56
C ASN A 74 8.56 -3.66 -16.45
N ARG A 75 8.99 -2.55 -15.84
CA ARG A 75 9.32 -1.30 -16.55
C ARG A 75 10.76 -0.85 -16.22
N PRO A 76 11.79 -1.51 -16.79
CA PRO A 76 13.20 -1.22 -16.50
C PRO A 76 13.69 0.14 -17.03
N ARG A 77 12.98 0.75 -17.99
CA ARG A 77 13.30 2.07 -18.59
C ARG A 77 12.31 3.16 -18.19
N ALA A 78 11.85 3.15 -16.94
CA ALA A 78 10.94 4.19 -16.45
C ALA A 78 11.55 5.61 -16.68
N PRO A 79 10.78 6.58 -17.20
CA PRO A 79 11.32 7.81 -17.80
C PRO A 79 11.94 8.80 -16.80
N HIS A 80 11.54 8.77 -15.53
CA HIS A 80 11.98 9.77 -14.53
C HIS A 80 12.86 9.19 -13.44
N SER A 81 12.46 8.05 -12.87
CA SER A 81 13.14 7.45 -11.73
C SER A 81 12.87 5.94 -11.66
N PRO A 82 13.71 5.18 -10.92
CA PRO A 82 13.40 3.79 -10.62
C PRO A 82 12.01 3.69 -9.98
N ILE A 83 11.20 2.76 -10.48
CA ILE A 83 9.88 2.50 -9.92
C ILE A 83 10.07 1.99 -8.49
N LYS A 84 9.29 2.54 -7.56
CA LYS A 84 9.29 2.10 -6.18
C LYS A 84 7.95 1.51 -5.78
N PHE A 85 8.03 0.44 -5.01
CA PHE A 85 6.93 -0.14 -4.27
C PHE A 85 7.13 0.19 -2.80
N SER A 86 6.11 0.77 -2.18
CA SER A 86 6.14 1.13 -0.76
C SER A 86 5.23 0.20 0.02
N GLU A 87 5.80 -0.62 0.88
CA GLU A 87 5.04 -1.47 1.79
C GLU A 87 4.89 -0.78 3.14
N LYS A 88 3.67 -0.74 3.70
CA LYS A 88 3.41 -0.20 5.02
C LYS A 88 3.18 -1.32 6.02
N PHE A 89 3.98 -1.36 7.09
CA PHE A 89 3.91 -2.40 8.12
C PHE A 89 2.85 -2.07 9.18
N GLN A 90 1.60 -1.99 8.76
CA GLN A 90 0.49 -1.64 9.64
C GLN A 90 -0.18 -2.88 10.25
N ARG A 91 -0.72 -2.71 11.46
CA ARG A 91 -1.39 -3.79 12.21
C ARG A 91 -2.76 -4.16 11.64
N TYR A 92 -3.45 -3.18 11.04
CA TYR A 92 -4.79 -3.36 10.49
C TYR A 92 -4.78 -2.88 9.05
N SER A 93 -5.23 -3.74 8.14
CA SER A 93 -5.38 -3.39 6.74
C SER A 93 -6.78 -2.82 6.49
N ALA A 94 -6.87 -1.71 5.75
CA ALA A 94 -8.15 -1.22 5.23
C ALA A 94 -8.68 -2.04 4.05
N PHE A 95 -7.84 -2.92 3.48
CA PHE A 95 -8.18 -3.80 2.36
C PHE A 95 -8.38 -5.23 2.86
N SER A 96 -9.46 -5.89 2.42
CA SER A 96 -9.83 -7.24 2.84
C SER A 96 -8.80 -8.31 2.47
N LEU A 97 -8.03 -8.11 1.39
CA LEU A 97 -6.91 -8.97 1.00
C LEU A 97 -5.55 -8.31 1.31
N GLY A 98 -5.54 -7.25 2.11
CA GLY A 98 -4.31 -6.57 2.49
C GLY A 98 -3.64 -7.29 3.66
N TYR A 99 -2.34 -7.10 3.79
CA TYR A 99 -1.54 -7.77 4.79
C TYR A 99 -1.56 -7.01 6.12
N GLU A 100 -1.59 -7.78 7.20
CA GLU A 100 -1.49 -7.30 8.57
C GLU A 100 -0.14 -7.70 9.16
N PHE A 101 0.51 -6.75 9.83
CA PHE A 101 1.85 -6.91 10.35
C PHE A 101 1.87 -6.80 11.88
N HIS A 102 2.52 -7.76 12.53
CA HIS A 102 2.61 -7.88 13.97
C HIS A 102 4.03 -7.66 14.45
N ALA A 103 4.14 -7.00 15.61
CA ALA A 103 5.39 -6.81 16.31
C ALA A 103 5.99 -8.15 16.76
N GLY A 104 7.31 -8.29 16.62
CA GLY A 104 8.05 -9.51 16.92
C GLY A 104 7.98 -10.60 15.85
N GLN A 105 7.35 -10.33 14.69
CA GLN A 105 7.16 -11.31 13.63
C GLN A 105 8.07 -11.06 12.42
N GLU A 106 8.45 -12.15 11.76
CA GLU A 106 9.25 -12.15 10.54
C GLU A 106 8.38 -12.41 9.32
N TYR A 107 8.63 -11.64 8.26
CA TYR A 107 7.93 -11.70 6.99
C TYR A 107 8.93 -11.90 5.86
N TYR A 108 8.59 -12.76 4.90
CA TYR A 108 9.55 -13.22 3.90
C TYR A 108 9.13 -12.79 2.51
N TYR A 109 10.10 -12.26 1.76
CA TYR A 109 9.90 -11.81 0.40
C TYR A 109 10.89 -12.50 -0.53
N ILE A 110 10.40 -12.95 -1.68
CA ILE A 110 11.20 -13.51 -2.76
C ILE A 110 10.86 -12.82 -4.08
N SER A 111 11.81 -12.77 -5.02
CA SER A 111 11.52 -12.42 -6.41
C SER A 111 11.95 -13.50 -7.38
N THR A 112 11.15 -13.66 -8.43
CA THR A 112 11.43 -14.54 -9.55
C THR A 112 11.54 -13.74 -10.84
N PRO A 113 12.51 -14.06 -11.71
CA PRO A 113 12.68 -13.38 -12.99
C PRO A 113 11.52 -13.69 -13.94
N MET A 114 11.05 -12.69 -14.70
CA MET A 114 9.92 -12.86 -15.62
C MET A 114 10.25 -13.73 -16.84
N HIS A 115 11.47 -13.63 -17.37
CA HIS A 115 11.86 -14.29 -18.63
C HIS A 115 12.96 -15.35 -18.48
N ASN A 116 13.55 -15.50 -17.28
CA ASN A 116 14.77 -16.30 -17.07
C ASN A 116 14.66 -17.24 -15.88
N HIS A 117 13.86 -18.31 -16.01
CA HIS A 117 13.64 -19.30 -14.93
C HIS A 117 14.91 -20.03 -14.43
N ARG A 118 16.06 -19.86 -15.09
CA ARG A 118 17.35 -20.42 -14.66
C ARG A 118 18.09 -19.59 -13.60
N ARG A 119 17.67 -18.36 -13.31
CA ARG A 119 18.32 -17.55 -12.27
C ARG A 119 17.78 -17.92 -10.88
N SER A 120 18.68 -17.98 -9.90
CA SER A 120 18.32 -18.15 -8.48
C SER A 120 17.36 -17.03 -8.04
N CYS A 121 16.37 -17.36 -7.21
CA CYS A 121 15.49 -16.35 -6.63
C CYS A 121 16.29 -15.37 -5.77
N LEU A 122 15.87 -14.11 -5.77
CA LEU A 122 16.38 -13.12 -4.82
C LEU A 122 15.45 -13.12 -3.62
N ARG A 123 15.99 -12.96 -2.41
CA ARG A 123 15.19 -13.10 -1.19
C ARG A 123 15.63 -12.19 -0.07
N MET A 124 14.67 -11.74 0.73
CA MET A 124 14.89 -10.94 1.93
C MET A 124 13.91 -11.32 3.04
N LYS A 125 14.34 -11.08 4.28
CA LYS A 125 13.50 -11.18 5.47
C LYS A 125 13.24 -9.78 6.02
N VAL A 126 12.04 -9.53 6.50
CA VAL A 126 11.69 -8.32 7.22
C VAL A 126 11.29 -8.69 8.63
N PHE A 127 12.02 -8.18 9.62
CA PHE A 127 11.65 -8.31 11.02
C PHE A 127 10.90 -7.05 11.46
N VAL A 128 9.64 -7.22 11.84
CA VAL A 128 8.83 -6.14 12.40
C VAL A 128 9.09 -6.13 13.89
N CYS A 129 9.86 -5.16 14.37
CA CYS A 129 10.12 -4.97 15.80
C CYS A 129 8.89 -4.37 16.45
N CYS A 130 9.00 -3.10 16.81
CA CYS A 130 8.33 -2.57 17.95
C CYS A 130 7.35 -1.52 17.47
N ARG A 131 6.43 -1.10 18.34
CA ARG A 131 5.62 0.07 18.00
C ARG A 131 6.58 1.26 17.93
N SER A 132 6.62 1.96 16.80
CA SER A 132 7.41 3.19 16.68
C SER A 132 7.00 4.09 17.86
N PRO A 133 7.96 4.67 18.61
CA PRO A 133 7.60 5.66 19.60
C PRO A 133 6.78 6.75 18.88
N PRO A 134 5.70 7.27 19.50
CA PRO A 134 5.01 8.42 18.94
C PRO A 134 6.08 9.48 18.67
N PHE A 135 6.10 10.01 17.44
CA PHE A 135 7.14 10.90 16.93
C PHE A 135 7.42 12.00 17.96
N SER A 136 8.51 11.88 18.72
CA SER A 136 8.93 12.89 19.68
C SER A 136 9.69 13.97 18.93
N GLY A 137 8.94 14.70 18.12
CA GLY A 137 9.38 15.82 17.29
C GLY A 137 8.31 16.89 17.29
N ASP A 138 7.70 17.13 18.45
CA ASP A 138 7.29 18.44 18.94
C ASP A 138 6.98 18.27 20.42
N ARG A 139 7.30 19.31 21.21
CA ARG A 139 6.93 19.37 22.63
C ARG A 139 5.46 18.97 22.77
N ALA A 140 5.18 18.11 23.75
CA ALA A 140 3.84 18.00 24.30
C ALA A 140 3.44 19.36 24.89
N ILE A 141 2.89 20.25 24.05
CA ILE A 141 1.85 21.16 24.48
C ILE A 141 0.58 20.33 24.38
N SER A 142 0.08 19.91 25.54
CA SER A 142 -1.26 19.38 25.68
C SER A 142 -2.26 20.51 25.40
N THR A 143 -2.51 20.81 24.13
CA THR A 143 -3.72 21.51 23.72
C THR A 143 -4.77 20.46 23.45
N LEU A 144 -5.48 20.08 24.52
CA LEU A 144 -6.83 19.55 24.40
C LEU A 144 -7.63 20.49 23.47
N PRO A 145 -8.35 19.98 22.45
CA PRO A 145 -9.36 20.79 21.78
C PRO A 145 -10.42 21.21 22.83
N PRO A 146 -10.84 22.48 22.90
CA PRO A 146 -11.67 23.00 23.98
C PRO A 146 -13.15 22.59 23.84
N PHE A 147 -13.45 21.32 23.55
CA PHE A 147 -14.82 20.84 23.36
C PHE A 147 -15.10 19.45 23.96
N THR A 148 -14.43 19.07 25.05
CA THR A 148 -14.93 17.97 25.89
C THR A 148 -15.51 18.55 27.17
N ILE A 149 -16.83 18.73 27.16
CA ILE A 149 -17.61 19.00 28.36
C ILE A 149 -17.59 17.73 29.20
N GLY A 150 -16.78 17.73 30.25
CA GLY A 150 -16.90 16.78 31.36
C GLY A 150 -18.08 17.19 32.27
N PRO A 151 -18.70 16.24 32.98
CA PRO A 151 -19.82 16.55 33.87
C PRO A 151 -19.26 17.07 35.20
N GLU A 152 -19.48 18.35 35.48
CA GLU A 152 -19.70 18.89 36.83
C GLU A 152 -19.69 20.43 36.76
N VAL A 153 -20.77 21.06 37.26
CA VAL A 153 -20.76 22.33 38.04
C VAL A 153 -20.52 23.62 37.21
N LYS A 154 -21.25 24.75 37.32
CA LYS A 154 -22.33 25.27 38.17
C LYS A 154 -23.11 26.29 37.33
N ILE A 155 -24.42 26.34 37.51
CA ILE A 155 -25.31 27.34 36.89
C ILE A 155 -25.07 28.67 37.60
N GLU A 156 -24.50 29.65 36.92
CA GLU A 156 -24.56 31.10 37.21
C GLU A 156 -23.57 31.79 36.27
N ASP A 157 -24.00 32.11 35.05
CA ASP A 157 -23.84 33.44 34.42
C ASP A 157 -24.51 33.38 33.02
N LEU A 158 -25.84 33.22 33.03
CA LEU A 158 -26.65 33.55 31.87
C LEU A 158 -26.82 35.06 31.91
N ASP A 159 -26.00 35.77 31.16
CA ASP A 159 -26.42 36.91 30.35
C ASP A 159 -25.20 37.41 29.57
N HIS A 160 -25.34 37.50 28.25
CA HIS A 160 -24.63 38.45 27.37
C HIS A 160 -23.83 37.91 26.16
N PHE A 161 -24.34 36.93 25.40
CA PHE A 161 -23.84 36.77 24.02
C PHE A 161 -24.95 36.62 22.97
N ASN A 162 -25.04 37.67 22.16
CA ASN A 162 -25.86 37.81 20.96
C ASN A 162 -25.46 36.78 19.88
N PRO A 163 -26.38 35.94 19.36
CA PRO A 163 -26.05 34.99 18.31
C PRO A 163 -26.24 35.64 16.93
N GLU A 164 -25.21 36.25 16.37
CA GLU A 164 -25.16 36.51 14.92
C GLU A 164 -24.63 35.24 14.23
N MET A 165 -25.52 34.47 13.60
CA MET A 165 -25.21 33.20 12.94
C MET A 165 -24.52 33.46 11.57
N PRO A 166 -23.29 32.97 11.33
CA PRO A 166 -22.70 33.05 9.99
C PRO A 166 -23.43 32.11 9.03
N LYS A 167 -23.91 32.67 7.93
CA LYS A 167 -24.67 32.01 6.87
C LYS A 167 -23.77 30.97 6.16
N LEU A 168 -24.18 29.70 6.19
CA LEU A 168 -23.50 28.60 5.51
C LEU A 168 -23.64 28.77 3.99
N GLU A 169 -22.54 29.09 3.30
CA GLU A 169 -22.50 29.08 1.83
C GLU A 169 -22.67 27.65 1.30
N LYS A 170 -23.52 27.53 0.28
CA LYS A 170 -24.00 26.27 -0.29
C LYS A 170 -22.85 25.50 -0.95
N SER A 171 -22.63 24.29 -0.46
CA SER A 171 -21.86 23.26 -1.18
C SER A 171 -22.49 22.98 -2.54
N ILE A 172 -21.67 23.01 -3.58
CA ILE A 172 -22.02 22.64 -4.95
C ILE A 172 -22.39 21.16 -4.97
N SER A 173 -23.65 20.88 -5.29
CA SER A 173 -24.19 19.54 -5.53
C SER A 173 -23.59 18.98 -6.81
N GLY A 174 -22.60 18.10 -6.69
CA GLY A 174 -22.18 17.20 -7.76
C GLY A 174 -23.29 16.18 -7.98
N THR A 175 -23.85 16.14 -9.18
CA THR A 175 -24.93 15.26 -9.57
C THR A 175 -24.47 13.79 -9.54
N SER A 176 -25.12 12.98 -8.70
CA SER A 176 -25.00 11.52 -8.69
C SER A 176 -25.73 10.94 -9.91
N PRO A 177 -25.12 10.02 -10.70
CA PRO A 177 -25.83 9.37 -11.80
C PRO A 177 -26.88 8.40 -11.25
N LYS A 178 -28.13 8.70 -11.61
CA LYS A 178 -29.37 8.03 -11.23
C LYS A 178 -29.46 6.63 -11.87
N TRP A 179 -29.49 5.58 -11.05
CA TRP A 179 -29.61 4.17 -11.43
C TRP A 179 -31.02 3.75 -11.89
N GLU A 180 -31.64 4.53 -12.78
CA GLU A 180 -33.05 4.31 -13.20
C GLU A 180 -33.23 4.09 -14.71
N GLN A 181 -32.18 3.73 -15.46
CA GLN A 181 -32.29 3.52 -16.93
C GLN A 181 -31.84 2.16 -17.46
N LEU A 182 -31.50 1.21 -16.58
CA LEU A 182 -31.14 -0.16 -16.99
C LEU A 182 -32.31 -1.09 -17.42
N PRO A 183 -33.57 -0.96 -16.96
CA PRO A 183 -34.59 -1.95 -17.32
C PRO A 183 -35.17 -1.75 -18.74
N LEU A 184 -35.13 -0.52 -19.30
CA LEU A 184 -35.72 -0.25 -20.62
C LEU A 184 -34.81 -0.71 -21.78
N ALA A 185 -33.50 -0.48 -21.67
CA ALA A 185 -32.55 -0.85 -22.72
C ALA A 185 -32.45 -2.37 -22.91
N LEU A 186 -32.53 -3.13 -21.81
CA LEU A 186 -32.55 -4.59 -21.84
C LEU A 186 -33.85 -5.16 -22.42
N ALA A 187 -34.99 -4.53 -22.12
CA ALA A 187 -36.28 -4.93 -22.69
C ALA A 187 -36.35 -4.69 -24.21
N VAL A 188 -35.83 -3.56 -24.70
CA VAL A 188 -35.80 -3.25 -26.14
C VAL A 188 -34.84 -4.19 -26.88
N ALA A 189 -33.69 -4.52 -26.30
CA ALA A 189 -32.76 -5.49 -26.89
C ALA A 189 -33.38 -6.90 -26.95
N PHE A 190 -34.11 -7.32 -25.92
CA PHE A 190 -34.77 -8.63 -25.90
C PHE A 190 -35.89 -8.73 -26.94
N PHE A 191 -36.70 -7.69 -27.12
CA PHE A 191 -37.74 -7.66 -28.16
C PHE A 191 -37.17 -7.65 -29.59
N LEU A 192 -36.07 -6.94 -29.84
CA LEU A 192 -35.42 -6.92 -31.16
C LEU A 192 -34.80 -8.28 -31.53
N MET A 193 -34.28 -9.01 -30.55
CA MET A 193 -33.72 -10.36 -30.77
C MET A 193 -34.80 -11.39 -31.12
N ILE A 194 -36.02 -11.24 -30.57
CA ILE A 194 -37.15 -12.14 -30.87
C ILE A 194 -37.70 -11.88 -32.29
N LEU A 195 -37.77 -10.61 -32.71
CA LEU A 195 -38.25 -10.22 -34.06
C LEU A 195 -37.29 -10.63 -35.19
N LEU A 196 -35.98 -10.77 -34.92
CA LEU A 196 -34.99 -11.23 -35.90
C LEU A 196 -34.90 -12.76 -36.00
N ALA A 197 -35.56 -13.50 -35.11
CA ALA A 197 -35.53 -14.96 -35.04
C ALA A 197 -36.84 -15.64 -35.53
N SER A 198 -37.79 -14.88 -36.08
CA SER A 198 -39.01 -15.38 -36.74
C SER A 198 -38.96 -15.20 -38.25
#